data_AF-I0WUN3-F1
#
_entry.id   AF-I0WUN3-F1
#
_cell.length_a   1.000
_cell.length_b   1.000
_cell.length_c   1.000
_cell.angle_alpha   90.00
_cell.angle_beta   90.00
_cell.angle_gamma   90.00
#
_symmetry.space_group_name_H-M   'P 1'
#
loop_
_entity.id
_entity.type
_entity.pdbx_description
1 polymer ?
#
loop_
_entity_poly.entity_id
_entity_poly.type
_entity_poly.pdbx_seq_one_letter_code
_entity_poly.pdbx_strand_id
1 'polypeptide(L)' 'MAQVDPNPASQSQIQAAFEAAGVSNAGKWAKEVTEYGPYSPDTMSDTLATGLGKYGIDQQTLDTILSVLAPQ' A
#
# COMPACT_ATOMS: atom_id res chain seq x y z
N MET A 1 11.42 10.62 1.72
CA MET A 1 11.34 9.83 0.46
C MET A 1 10.15 10.32 -0.32
N ALA A 2 10.19 10.26 -1.65
CA ALA A 2 8.98 10.55 -2.44
C ALA A 2 8.00 9.38 -2.29
N GLN A 3 6.71 9.69 -2.11
CA GLN A 3 5.65 8.69 -2.08
C GLN A 3 5.42 8.11 -3.48
N VAL A 4 4.98 6.86 -3.54
CA VAL A 4 4.64 6.16 -4.79
C VAL A 4 3.16 6.36 -5.07
N ASP A 5 2.81 6.79 -6.29
CA ASP A 5 1.44 6.73 -6.76
C ASP A 5 1.09 5.25 -7.06
N PRO A 6 0.16 4.62 -6.32
CA PRO A 6 -0.18 3.22 -6.52
C PRO A 6 -0.96 2.95 -7.82
N ASN A 7 -1.57 3.98 -8.45
CA ASN A 7 -2.42 3.79 -9.62
C ASN A 7 -1.64 3.40 -10.89
N PRO A 8 -0.54 4.08 -11.26
CA PRO A 8 0.30 3.70 -12.39
C PRO A 8 1.45 2.76 -12.01
N ALA A 9 1.76 2.62 -10.72
CA ALA A 9 2.89 1.80 -10.28
C ALA A 9 2.64 0.31 -10.51
N SER A 10 3.65 -0.36 -11.04
CA SER A 10 3.67 -1.82 -11.11
C SER A 10 3.76 -2.42 -9.70
N GLN A 11 3.25 -3.64 -9.51
CA GLN A 11 3.37 -4.37 -8.23
C GLN A 11 4.81 -4.40 -7.71
N SER A 12 5.81 -4.64 -8.57
CA SER A 12 7.23 -4.65 -8.18
C SER A 12 7.74 -3.29 -7.70
N GLN A 13 7.22 -2.18 -8.22
CA GLN A 13 7.60 -0.84 -7.76
C GLN A 13 7.03 -0.55 -6.37
N ILE A 14 5.77 -0.94 -6.13
CA ILE A 14 5.13 -0.83 -4.81
C ILE A 14 5.84 -1.74 -3.80
N GLN A 15 6.17 -2.97 -4.18
CA GLN A 15 6.94 -3.90 -3.35
C GLN A 15 8.29 -3.32 -2.95
N ALA A 16 9.06 -2.79 -3.90
CA ALA A 16 10.37 -2.19 -3.60
C ALA A 16 10.25 -1.00 -2.63
N ALA A 17 9.19 -0.19 -2.75
CA ALA A 17 8.95 0.90 -1.82
C ALA A 17 8.58 0.41 -0.41
N PHE A 18 7.79 -0.66 -0.31
CA PHE A 18 7.47 -1.31 0.97
C PHE A 18 8.69 -1.95 1.63
N GLU A 19 9.54 -2.64 0.86
CA GLU A 19 10.80 -3.22 1.35
C GLU A 19 11.75 -2.12 1.85
N ALA A 20 11.87 -1.01 1.11
CA ALA A 20 12.68 0.14 1.52
C ALA A 20 12.16 0.81 2.80
N ALA A 21 10.84 0.72 3.07
CA ALA A 21 10.20 1.20 4.29
C ALA A 21 10.20 0.17 5.44
N GLY A 22 10.74 -1.04 5.23
CA GLY A 22 10.79 -2.09 6.25
C GLY A 22 9.47 -2.82 6.49
N VAL A 23 8.53 -2.75 5.54
CA VAL A 23 7.24 -3.45 5.61
C VAL A 23 7.46 -4.95 5.50
N SER A 24 7.09 -5.70 6.55
CA SER A 24 7.09 -7.16 6.51
C SER A 24 6.04 -7.69 5.52
N ASN A 25 6.34 -8.78 4.81
CA ASN A 25 5.49 -9.34 3.75
C ASN A 25 5.20 -8.36 2.60
N ALA A 26 6.14 -7.46 2.27
CA ALA A 26 6.01 -6.43 1.24
C ALA A 26 5.39 -6.93 -0.08
N GLY A 27 5.83 -8.09 -0.60
CA GLY A 27 5.29 -8.64 -1.86
C GLY A 27 3.80 -9.02 -1.78
N LYS A 28 3.34 -9.54 -0.63
CA LYS A 28 1.91 -9.82 -0.40
C LYS A 28 1.12 -8.52 -0.42
N TRP A 29 1.55 -7.51 0.35
CA TRP A 29 0.82 -6.25 0.45
C TRP A 29 0.83 -5.45 -0.83
N ALA A 30 1.93 -5.46 -1.58
CA ALA A 30 1.99 -4.84 -2.89
C ALA A 30 0.98 -5.44 -3.87
N LYS A 31 0.81 -6.78 -3.86
CA LYS A 31 -0.22 -7.48 -4.65
C LYS A 31 -1.62 -6.98 -4.31
N GLU A 32 -1.99 -6.99 -3.03
CA GLU A 32 -3.31 -6.54 -2.58
C GLU A 32 -3.56 -5.07 -2.93
N VAL A 33 -2.55 -4.20 -2.74
CA VAL A 33 -2.63 -2.78 -3.12
C VAL A 33 -2.87 -2.63 -4.63
N THR A 34 -2.21 -3.41 -5.48
CA THR A 34 -2.51 -3.37 -6.92
C THR A 34 -3.91 -3.91 -7.27
N GLU A 35 -4.46 -4.82 -6.49
CA GLU A 35 -5.77 -5.43 -6.76
C GLU A 35 -6.97 -4.58 -6.32
N TYR A 36 -6.81 -3.72 -5.29
CA TYR A 36 -7.92 -2.86 -4.82
C TYR A 36 -8.01 -1.51 -5.51
N GLY A 37 -6.98 -1.09 -6.25
CA GLY A 37 -7.01 0.13 -7.03
C GLY A 37 -8.07 0.11 -8.15
N PRO A 38 -8.35 1.26 -8.77
CA PRO A 38 -7.69 2.55 -8.59
C PRO A 38 -8.11 3.27 -7.29
N TYR A 39 -7.23 4.13 -6.80
CA TYR A 39 -7.39 4.90 -5.57
C TYR A 39 -7.63 6.38 -5.87
N SER A 40 -8.48 7.00 -5.05
CA SER A 40 -8.55 8.45 -4.90
C SER A 40 -7.93 8.86 -3.56
N PRO A 41 -7.37 10.08 -3.44
CA PRO A 41 -6.79 10.57 -2.18
C PRO A 41 -7.76 10.47 -1.00
N ASP A 42 -9.05 10.73 -1.23
CA ASP A 42 -10.07 10.74 -0.18
C ASP A 42 -10.49 9.35 0.33
N THR A 43 -10.24 8.28 -0.44
CA THR A 43 -10.78 6.94 -0.16
C THR A 43 -9.69 5.89 0.08
N MET A 44 -8.43 6.17 -0.25
CA MET A 44 -7.35 5.19 -0.20
C MET A 44 -7.19 4.57 1.20
N SER A 45 -7.20 5.39 2.25
CA SER A 45 -7.05 4.93 3.63
C SER A 45 -8.10 3.89 4.01
N ASP A 46 -9.37 4.18 3.75
CA ASP A 46 -10.49 3.30 4.08
C ASP A 46 -10.49 2.02 3.24
N THR A 47 -10.16 2.14 1.94
CA THR A 47 -10.03 0.97 1.06
C THR A 47 -8.94 0.02 1.55
N LEU A 48 -7.76 0.55 1.88
CA LEU A 48 -6.63 -0.27 2.35
C LEU A 48 -6.86 -0.82 3.74
N ALA A 49 -7.40 -0.03 4.68
CA ALA A 49 -7.75 -0.52 6.01
C ALA A 49 -8.75 -1.69 5.94
N THR A 50 -9.77 -1.58 5.08
CA THR A 50 -10.77 -2.62 4.89
C THR A 50 -10.21 -3.85 4.19
N GLY A 51 -9.47 -3.66 3.09
CA GLY A 51 -8.94 -4.75 2.28
C GLY A 51 -7.85 -5.53 3.00
N LEU A 52 -6.82 -4.85 3.48
CA LEU A 52 -5.68 -5.46 4.17
C LEU A 52 -6.08 -6.00 5.55
N GLY A 53 -7.06 -5.37 6.20
CA GLY A 53 -7.63 -5.83 7.47
C GLY A 53 -8.21 -7.25 7.40
N LYS A 54 -8.73 -7.69 6.25
CA LYS A 54 -9.20 -9.07 6.04
C LYS A 54 -8.12 -10.13 6.25
N TYR A 55 -6.86 -9.74 6.10
CA TYR A 55 -5.70 -10.62 6.23
C TYR A 55 -4.94 -10.42 7.54
N GLY A 56 -5.51 -9.67 8.50
CA GLY A 56 -4.92 -9.45 9.81
C GLY A 56 -3.63 -8.63 9.78
N ILE A 57 -3.55 -7.64 8.89
CA ILE A 57 -2.46 -6.65 8.94
C ILE A 57 -2.47 -5.94 10.30
N ASP A 58 -1.30 -5.74 10.90
CA ASP A 58 -1.20 -4.93 12.11
C ASP A 58 -1.20 -3.44 11.78
N GLN A 59 -1.58 -2.62 12.77
CA GLN A 59 -1.75 -1.18 12.57
C GLN A 59 -0.45 -0.47 12.19
N GLN A 60 0.69 -0.86 12.76
CA GLN A 60 1.98 -0.25 12.44
C GLN A 60 2.39 -0.52 10.98
N THR A 61 2.15 -1.74 10.49
CA THR A 61 2.40 -2.09 9.08
C THR A 61 1.46 -1.33 8.15
N LEU A 62 0.16 -1.20 8.49
CA LEU A 62 -0.80 -0.41 7.71
C LEU A 62 -0.40 1.06 7.64
N ASP A 63 -0.04 1.68 8.77
CA ASP A 63 0.40 3.07 8.84
C ASP A 63 1.66 3.29 7.99
N THR A 64 2.60 2.34 8.02
CA THR A 64 3.80 2.38 7.19
C THR A 64 3.45 2.34 5.70
N ILE A 65 2.54 1.45 5.28
CA ILE A 65 2.06 1.39 3.89
C ILE A 65 1.41 2.72 3.46
N LEU A 66 0.52 3.28 4.29
CA LEU A 66 -0.14 4.56 4.01
C LEU A 66 0.84 5.72 3.89
N SER A 67 1.94 5.69 4.66
CA SER A 67 3.00 6.71 4.57
C SER A 67 3.82 6.63 3.28
N VAL A 68 3.82 5.48 2.60
CA VAL A 68 4.60 5.24 1.37
C VAL A 68 3.79 5.58 0.11
N LEU A 69 2.46 5.47 0.16
CA LEU A 69 1.59 5.65 -0.99
C LEU A 69 0.97 7.05 -1.03
N ALA A 70 0.87 7.63 -2.24
CA ALA A 70 0.15 8.88 -2.49
C ALA A 70 -0.43 8.90 -3.91
N PRO A 71 -1.72 8.56 -4.09
CA PRO A 71 -2.37 8.69 -5.40
C PRO A 71 -2.40 10.16 -5.82
N GLN A 72 -2.09 10.42 -7.10
CA GLN A 72 -2.14 11.77 -7.69
C GLN A 72 -3.54 12.11 -8.19
#